data_AF-A0A3N4L6A1-F1
#
_entry.id   AF-A0A3N4L6A1-F1
#
_cell.length_a   1.000
_cell.length_b   1.000
_cell.length_c   1.000
_cell.angle_alpha   90.00
_cell.angle_beta   90.00
_cell.angle_gamma   90.00
#
_symmetry.space_group_name_H-M   'P 1'
#
loop_
_entity.id
_entity.type
_entity.pdbx_description
1 polymer ?
#
loop_
_entity_poly.entity_id
_entity_poly.type
_entity_poly.pdbx_seq_one_letter_code
_entity_poly.pdbx_strand_id
1 'polypeptide(L)'
;MRGKRDRKFFDNINHVFICLVAAAMQHCLKELKTGEATEAIEFKYETAAATFHRLQNTWGLYDEKVRTLILANIKADLRTRISRFDKKAEMEASDPCAVVEERIEEYHVGSKPSRIGRPE
;
A
#
# COMPACT_ATOMS: atom_id res chain seq x y z
N MET A 1 5.44 -12.79 1.00
CA MET A 1 5.18 -13.80 -0.05
C MET A 1 5.30 -13.16 -1.43
N ARG A 2 6.31 -13.52 -2.23
CA ARG A 2 6.42 -13.04 -3.63
C ARG A 2 5.47 -13.89 -4.49
N GLY A 3 4.25 -13.40 -4.71
CA GLY A 3 3.30 -14.07 -5.60
C GLY A 3 3.83 -14.19 -7.02
N LYS A 4 3.36 -15.19 -7.76
CA LYS A 4 3.73 -15.39 -9.18
C LYS A 4 3.26 -14.19 -9.99
N ARG A 5 4.21 -13.30 -10.36
CA ARG A 5 3.91 -12.09 -11.13
C ARG A 5 3.57 -12.45 -12.56
N ASP A 6 2.47 -11.90 -13.07
CA ASP A 6 2.16 -11.99 -14.49
C ASP A 6 3.13 -11.10 -15.29
N ARG A 7 3.92 -11.73 -16.17
CA ARG A 7 4.88 -11.05 -17.03
C ARG A 7 4.19 -10.14 -18.06
N LYS A 8 2.94 -10.42 -18.40
CA LYS A 8 2.13 -9.64 -19.36
C LYS A 8 1.33 -8.53 -18.70
N PHE A 9 1.39 -8.37 -17.38
CA PHE A 9 0.60 -7.38 -16.65
C PHE A 9 0.69 -5.98 -17.26
N PHE A 10 1.92 -5.48 -17.49
CA PHE A 10 2.13 -4.16 -18.06
C PHE A 10 1.68 -4.05 -19.53
N ASP A 11 1.70 -5.15 -20.29
CA ASP A 11 1.23 -5.15 -21.67
C ASP A 11 -0.29 -5.05 -21.72
N ASN A 12 -0.97 -5.70 -20.76
CA ASN A 12 -2.41 -5.67 -20.59
C ASN A 12 -2.94 -4.33 -20.07
N ILE A 13 -2.11 -3.48 -19.46
CA ILE A 13 -2.52 -2.12 -19.09
C ILE A 13 -2.86 -1.33 -20.37
N ASN A 14 -4.12 -0.96 -20.48
CA ASN A 14 -4.67 -0.15 -21.55
C ASN A 14 -5.56 0.96 -20.97
N HIS A 15 -6.08 1.82 -21.84
CA HIS A 15 -6.91 2.95 -21.42
C HIS A 15 -8.21 2.52 -20.72
N VAL A 16 -8.82 1.40 -21.12
CA VAL A 16 -10.01 0.83 -20.47
C VAL A 16 -9.70 0.48 -19.01
N PHE A 17 -8.60 -0.24 -18.80
CA PHE A 17 -8.14 -0.60 -17.46
C PHE A 17 -7.87 0.63 -16.60
N ILE A 18 -7.17 1.64 -17.14
CA ILE A 18 -6.86 2.88 -16.41
C ILE A 18 -8.16 3.62 -16.03
N CYS A 19 -9.10 3.75 -16.96
CA CYS A 19 -10.37 4.43 -16.70
C CYS A 19 -11.21 3.68 -15.65
N LEU A 20 -11.20 2.34 -15.68
CA LEU A 20 -11.92 1.51 -14.71
C LEU A 20 -11.34 1.68 -13.30
N VAL A 21 -10.01 1.57 -13.16
CA VAL A 21 -9.32 1.75 -11.88
C VAL A 21 -9.54 3.16 -11.34
N ALA A 22 -9.43 4.19 -12.19
CA ALA A 22 -9.66 5.58 -11.78
C ALA A 22 -11.11 5.80 -11.30
N ALA A 23 -12.09 5.23 -12.00
CA ALA A 23 -13.50 5.33 -11.59
C ALA A 23 -13.75 4.64 -10.24
N ALA A 24 -13.22 3.42 -10.06
CA ALA A 24 -13.35 2.69 -8.79
C ALA A 24 -12.68 3.45 -7.64
N MET A 25 -11.42 3.88 -7.82
CA MET A 25 -10.69 4.65 -6.81
C MET A 25 -11.40 5.95 -6.48
N GLN A 26 -11.92 6.68 -7.47
CA GLN A 26 -12.64 7.93 -7.22
C GLN A 26 -13.88 7.73 -6.35
N HIS A 27 -14.58 6.60 -6.49
CA HIS A 27 -15.72 6.27 -5.65
C HIS A 27 -15.28 5.86 -4.24
N CYS A 28 -14.33 4.95 -4.10
CA CYS A 28 -13.81 4.54 -2.79
C CYS A 28 -13.15 5.70 -2.02
N LEU A 29 -12.48 6.64 -2.70
CA LEU A 29 -11.81 7.77 -2.05
C LEU A 29 -12.75 8.92 -1.70
N LYS A 30 -13.88 9.09 -2.42
CA LYS A 30 -14.92 10.05 -2.03
C LYS A 30 -15.50 9.72 -0.66
N GLU A 31 -15.59 8.44 -0.32
CA GLU A 31 -16.07 7.94 0.97
C GLU A 31 -15.11 8.31 2.12
N LEU A 32 -13.80 8.30 1.89
CA LEU A 32 -12.79 8.61 2.91
C LEU A 32 -12.61 10.12 3.18
N LYS A 33 -12.98 10.98 2.24
CA LYS A 33 -12.74 12.44 2.33
C LYS A 33 -13.62 13.13 3.37
N THR A 34 -14.68 12.47 3.84
CA THR A 34 -15.62 12.99 4.84
C THR A 34 -15.11 12.90 6.28
N GLY A 35 -13.93 12.33 6.52
CA GLY A 35 -13.26 12.32 7.83
C GLY A 35 -13.88 11.42 8.89
N GLU A 36 -15.16 11.07 8.73
CA GLU A 36 -15.82 10.02 9.49
C GLU A 36 -15.68 8.68 8.76
N ALA A 37 -15.27 7.64 9.49
CA ALA A 37 -15.43 6.27 9.05
C ALA A 37 -16.93 5.95 9.04
N THR A 38 -17.61 6.34 7.97
CA THR A 38 -19.01 5.99 7.76
C THR A 38 -19.10 4.47 7.59
N GLU A 39 -20.18 3.85 8.07
CA GLU A 39 -20.50 2.45 7.75
C GLU A 39 -20.33 2.23 6.25
N ALA A 40 -19.81 1.07 5.84
CA ALA A 40 -19.51 0.79 4.44
C ALA A 40 -20.75 1.04 3.57
N ILE A 41 -20.82 2.23 2.96
CA ILE A 41 -21.89 2.59 2.06
C ILE A 41 -21.74 1.67 0.87
N GLU A 42 -22.86 1.05 0.46
CA GLU A 42 -22.89 0.15 -0.68
C GLU A 42 -22.28 0.83 -1.91
N PHE A 43 -21.33 0.14 -2.56
CA PHE A 43 -20.66 0.64 -3.75
C PHE A 43 -21.70 0.86 -4.86
N LYS A 44 -21.86 2.11 -5.31
CA LYS A 44 -22.84 2.49 -6.34
C LYS A 44 -22.30 2.25 -7.74
N TYR A 45 -22.55 1.06 -8.27
CA TYR A 45 -22.08 0.63 -9.60
C TYR A 45 -22.49 1.57 -10.72
N GLU A 46 -23.69 2.11 -10.70
CA GLU A 46 -24.22 3.01 -11.75
C GLU A 46 -23.38 4.29 -11.82
N THR A 47 -22.98 4.82 -10.66
CA THR A 47 -22.20 6.05 -10.61
C THR A 47 -20.75 5.78 -11.01
N ALA A 48 -20.21 4.60 -10.71
CA ALA A 48 -18.89 4.17 -11.17
C ALA A 48 -18.86 3.99 -12.68
N ALA A 49 -19.90 3.36 -13.25
CA ALA A 49 -20.06 3.20 -14.69
C ALA A 49 -20.17 4.56 -15.40
N ALA A 50 -20.96 5.50 -14.88
CA ALA A 50 -21.06 6.85 -15.43
C ALA A 50 -19.70 7.58 -15.45
N THR A 51 -18.94 7.49 -14.35
CA THR A 51 -17.58 8.04 -14.28
C THR A 51 -16.65 7.37 -15.30
N PHE A 52 -16.69 6.05 -15.40
CA PHE A 52 -15.90 5.28 -16.37
C PHE A 52 -16.17 5.72 -17.81
N HIS A 53 -17.44 5.82 -18.22
CA HIS A 53 -17.79 6.26 -19.56
C HIS A 53 -17.33 7.70 -19.83
N ARG A 54 -17.49 8.60 -18.86
CA ARG A 54 -16.99 9.98 -18.97
C ARG A 54 -15.47 10.02 -19.19
N LEU A 55 -14.71 9.21 -18.43
CA LEU A 55 -13.26 9.10 -18.58
C LEU A 55 -12.87 8.49 -19.93
N GLN A 56 -13.55 7.43 -20.39
CA GLN A 56 -13.33 6.85 -21.71
C GLN A 56 -13.59 7.86 -22.83
N ASN A 57 -14.70 8.58 -22.77
CA ASN A 57 -15.04 9.61 -23.76
C ASN A 57 -13.98 10.71 -23.79
N THR A 58 -13.53 11.16 -22.61
CA THR A 58 -12.47 12.16 -22.49
C THR A 58 -11.15 11.66 -23.06
N TRP A 59 -10.79 10.40 -22.77
CA TRP A 59 -9.61 9.76 -23.35
C TRP A 59 -9.73 9.67 -24.88
N GLY A 60 -10.91 9.39 -25.40
CA GLY A 60 -11.24 9.32 -26.82
C GLY A 60 -11.01 10.63 -27.59
N LEU A 61 -11.05 11.78 -26.92
CA LEU A 61 -10.82 13.10 -27.53
C LEU A 61 -9.35 13.36 -27.89
N TYR A 62 -8.41 12.65 -27.27
CA TYR A 62 -7.00 12.80 -27.60
C TYR A 62 -6.63 12.00 -28.85
N ASP A 63 -5.73 12.57 -29.66
CA ASP A 63 -5.13 11.86 -30.79
C ASP A 63 -4.39 10.60 -30.36
N GLU A 64 -4.35 9.60 -31.24
CA GLU A 64 -3.73 8.31 -30.96
C GLU A 64 -2.28 8.42 -30.50
N LYS A 65 -1.50 9.33 -31.11
CA LYS A 65 -0.10 9.59 -30.73
C LYS A 65 0.00 10.07 -29.28
N VAL A 66 -0.88 10.98 -28.87
CA VAL A 66 -0.93 11.52 -27.52
C VAL A 66 -1.34 10.43 -26.53
N ARG A 67 -2.38 9.65 -26.85
CA ARG A 67 -2.83 8.52 -26.01
C ARG A 67 -1.74 7.47 -25.81
N THR A 68 -1.01 7.15 -26.87
CA THR A 68 0.11 6.20 -26.85
C THR A 68 1.24 6.71 -25.96
N LEU A 69 1.60 7.99 -26.10
CA LEU A 69 2.65 8.62 -25.28
C LEU A 69 2.28 8.65 -23.79
N ILE A 70 1.04 9.04 -23.46
CA ILE A 70 0.54 9.04 -22.08
C ILE A 70 0.59 7.63 -21.51
N LEU A 71 0.12 6.63 -22.25
CA LEU A 71 0.12 5.23 -21.81
C LEU A 71 1.54 4.71 -21.57
N ALA A 72 2.48 5.02 -22.46
CA ALA A 72 3.88 4.65 -22.31
C ALA A 72 4.50 5.26 -21.05
N ASN A 73 4.25 6.55 -20.80
CA ASN A 73 4.73 7.25 -19.61
C ASN A 73 4.16 6.66 -18.32
N ILE A 74 2.85 6.37 -18.28
CA ILE A 74 2.22 5.72 -17.12
C ILE A 74 2.87 4.36 -16.86
N LYS A 75 3.05 3.53 -17.90
CA LYS A 75 3.69 2.21 -17.75
C LYS A 75 5.13 2.33 -17.25
N ALA A 76 5.90 3.30 -17.75
CA ALA A 76 7.28 3.54 -17.34
C ALA A 76 7.39 4.00 -15.87
N ASP A 77 6.52 4.93 -15.45
CA ASP A 77 6.45 5.38 -14.06
C ASP A 77 6.08 4.24 -13.12
N LEU A 78 5.04 3.46 -13.44
CA LEU A 78 4.62 2.33 -12.64
C LEU A 78 5.73 1.28 -12.48
N ARG A 79 6.45 0.94 -13.56
CA ARG A 79 7.60 0.03 -13.50
C ARG A 79 8.68 0.56 -12.56
N THR A 80 8.97 1.86 -12.64
CA THR A 80 9.99 2.50 -11.79
C THR A 80 9.60 2.46 -10.32
N ARG A 81 8.35 2.81 -10.01
CA ARG A 81 7.83 2.82 -8.63
C ARG A 81 7.79 1.41 -8.03
N ILE A 82 7.30 0.42 -8.78
CA ILE A 82 7.26 -0.98 -8.32
C ILE A 82 8.68 -1.51 -8.09
N SER A 83 9.63 -1.22 -9.00
CA SER A 83 11.03 -1.62 -8.82
C SER A 83 11.65 -1.01 -7.56
N ARG A 84 11.27 0.23 -7.21
CA ARG A 84 11.70 0.88 -5.97
C ARG A 84 11.13 0.18 -4.74
N PHE A 85 9.84 -0.19 -4.76
CA PHE A 85 9.22 -0.96 -3.68
C PHE A 85 9.89 -2.32 -3.49
N ASP A 86 10.23 -3.00 -4.58
CA ASP A 86 10.93 -4.28 -4.52
C ASP A 86 12.29 -4.15 -3.85
N LYS A 87 13.09 -3.15 -4.24
CA LYS A 87 14.40 -2.87 -3.62
C LYS A 87 14.27 -2.54 -2.13
N LYS A 88 13.25 -1.75 -1.76
CA LYS A 88 12.97 -1.42 -0.37
C LYS A 88 12.63 -2.67 0.45
N ALA A 89 11.73 -3.51 -0.08
CA ALA A 89 11.35 -4.76 0.59
C ALA A 89 12.51 -5.76 0.69
N GLU A 90 13.40 -5.80 -0.30
CA GLU A 90 14.63 -6.62 -0.25
C GLU A 90 15.60 -6.10 0.81
N MET A 91 15.78 -4.79 0.93
CA MET A 91 16.62 -4.18 1.98
C MET A 91 16.05 -4.46 3.38
N GLU A 92 14.74 -4.33 3.57
CA GLU A 92 14.05 -4.63 4.84
C GLU A 92 14.08 -6.14 5.19
N ALA A 93 14.03 -7.03 4.19
CA ALA A 93 14.13 -8.47 4.41
C ALA A 93 15.58 -8.95 4.65
N SER A 94 16.57 -8.13 4.29
CA SER A 94 18.00 -8.47 4.42
C SER A 94 18.65 -7.87 5.66
N ASP A 95 17.89 -7.18 6.54
CA ASP A 95 18.38 -6.68 7.83
C ASP A 95 18.12 -7.73 8.94
N PRO A 96 19.12 -8.53 9.34
CA PRO A 96 18.97 -9.60 10.33
C PRO A 96 19.35 -9.12 11.75
N CYS A 97 19.68 -7.84 11.95
CA CYS A 97 20.28 -7.36 13.20
C CYS A 97 19.46 -6.24 13.87
N ALA A 98 18.32 -6.62 14.45
CA ALA A 98 17.75 -5.93 15.60
C ALA A 98 17.38 -6.94 16.70
N VAL A 99 18.26 -7.91 16.97
CA VAL A 99 18.29 -8.62 18.24
C VAL A 99 19.48 -8.06 19.02
N VAL A 100 19.21 -7.10 19.91
CA VAL A 100 20.15 -6.79 20.98
C VAL A 100 19.90 -7.84 22.05
N GLU A 101 20.63 -8.96 21.97
CA GLU A 101 20.73 -9.93 23.05
C GLU A 101 21.38 -9.26 24.27
N GLU A 102 20.57 -9.12 25.31
CA GLU A 102 20.87 -9.43 26.71
C GLU A 102 22.17 -8.89 27.33
N ARG A 103 22.00 -7.93 28.24
CA ARG A 103 22.82 -7.86 29.46
C ARG A 103 21.88 -7.89 30.67
N ILE A 104 21.42 -9.09 31.03
CA ILE A 104 20.94 -9.35 32.39
C ILE A 104 22.21 -9.40 33.25
N GLU A 105 22.49 -8.34 33.99
CA GLU A 105 23.45 -8.42 35.09
C GLU A 105 22.78 -9.19 36.24
N GLU A 106 23.17 -10.45 36.32
CA GLU A 106 22.95 -11.34 37.45
C GLU A 106 23.69 -10.81 38.68
N TYR A 107 22.98 -10.19 39.63
CA TYR A 107 23.47 -9.98 40.99
C TYR A 107 22.89 -11.05 41.90
N HIS A 108 23.71 -12.03 42.28
CA HIS A 108 23.47 -12.92 43.42
C HIS A 108 24.76 -13.17 44.18
N VAL A 109 25.00 -12.42 45.26
CA VAL A 109 25.66 -12.85 46.51
C VAL A 109 25.23 -11.81 47.58
N GLY A 110 24.70 -12.10 48.77
CA GLY A 110 24.39 -13.33 49.47
C GLY A 110 23.90 -12.97 50.89
N SER A 111 23.14 -13.89 51.49
CA SER A 111 22.96 -14.10 52.95
C SER A 111 22.14 -13.09 53.79
N LYS A 112 20.95 -13.56 54.23
CA LYS A 112 20.13 -13.05 55.36
C LYS A 112 20.86 -13.28 56.71
N PRO A 113 20.48 -12.60 57.82
CA PRO A 113 19.37 -13.11 58.65
C PRO A 113 18.45 -12.07 59.33
N SER A 114 17.23 -12.52 59.60
CA SER A 114 16.18 -12.05 60.52
C SER A 114 16.55 -11.16 61.73
N ARG A 115 15.64 -10.22 62.06
CA ARG A 115 15.04 -9.93 63.40
C ARG A 115 13.98 -8.82 63.22
N ILE A 116 12.69 -9.09 63.40
CA ILE A 116 11.88 -8.91 64.63
C ILE A 116 12.06 -7.52 65.28
N GLY A 117 10.95 -6.75 65.33
CA GLY A 117 10.81 -5.59 66.22
C GLY A 117 9.70 -4.61 65.80
N ARG A 118 8.46 -4.84 66.26
CA ARG A 118 7.45 -3.78 66.48
C ARG A 118 7.61 -3.33 67.95
N PRO A 119 7.63 -2.03 68.25
CA PRO A 119 6.53 -1.38 69.01
C PRO A 119 6.28 0.05 68.50
N GLU A 120 5.17 0.75 68.74
CA GLU A 120 4.00 0.61 69.61
C GLU A 120 2.82 1.30 68.87
#